data_AF-A0A1J3GUU1-F1
#
_entry.id   AF-A0A1J3GUU1-F1
#
_cell.length_a   1.000
_cell.length_b   1.000
_cell.length_c   1.000
_cell.angle_alpha   90.00
_cell.angle_beta   90.00
_cell.angle_gamma   90.00
#
_symmetry.space_group_name_H-M   'P 1'
#
loop_
_entity.id
_entity.type
_entity.pdbx_description
1 polymer ?
#
loop_
_entity_poly.entity_id
_entity_poly.type
_entity_poly.pdbx_seq_one_letter_code
_entity_poly.pdbx_strand_id
1 'polypeptide(L)'
;VLLSVRCKDNHGHHAQEALRRAKFKFPGRQKIIVSRKWGFTKFNRADFTKLRAEKRVVPDGVNAKFLSCHGPLAKRQPGSAFLPATY
;
A
#
# COMPACT_ATOMS: atom_id res chain seq x y z
N VAL A 1 1.29 -12.86 9.46
CA VAL A 1 2.15 -11.72 9.84
C VAL A 1 1.70 -11.26 11.21
N LEU A 2 2.59 -11.20 12.21
CA LEU A 2 2.24 -10.78 13.58
C LEU A 2 2.30 -9.25 13.73
N LEU A 3 3.41 -8.66 13.29
CA LEU A 3 3.66 -7.22 13.36
C LEU A 3 4.05 -6.72 11.97
N SER A 4 3.59 -5.51 11.63
CA SER A 4 3.92 -4.83 10.39
C SER A 4 4.09 -3.33 10.66
N VAL A 5 5.15 -2.74 10.14
CA VAL A 5 5.50 -1.33 10.35
C VAL A 5 5.67 -0.67 8.99
N ARG A 6 5.08 0.51 8.81
CA ARG A 6 5.28 1.37 7.63
C ARG A 6 6.13 2.57 8.04
N CYS A 7 7.22 2.79 7.30
CA CYS A 7 8.09 3.94 7.49
C CYS A 7 8.52 4.51 6.13
N LYS A 8 9.14 5.69 6.15
CA LYS A 8 9.87 6.24 4.99
C LYS A 8 11.10 5.37 4.72
N ASP A 9 11.55 5.31 3.47
CA ASP A 9 12.66 4.44 3.07
C ASP A 9 13.96 4.73 3.83
N ASN A 10 14.19 6.00 4.22
CA ASN A 10 15.33 6.42 5.04
C ASN A 10 15.38 5.74 6.42
N HIS A 11 14.25 5.32 6.97
CA HIS A 11 14.18 4.72 8.31
C HIS A 11 14.09 3.18 8.28
N GLY A 12 14.31 2.55 7.12
CA GLY A 12 14.19 1.10 6.95
C GLY A 12 15.11 0.31 7.89
N HIS A 13 16.36 0.74 8.05
CA HIS A 13 17.33 0.09 8.94
C HIS A 13 16.89 0.13 10.40
N HIS A 14 16.42 1.29 10.86
CA HIS A 14 15.92 1.45 12.24
C HIS A 14 14.67 0.59 12.50
N ALA A 15 13.76 0.49 11.52
CA ALA A 15 12.58 -0.36 11.64
C ALA A 15 12.93 -1.85 11.72
N GLN A 16 13.91 -2.31 10.95
CA GLN A 16 14.39 -3.70 10.99
C GLN A 16 15.02 -4.05 12.36
N GLU A 17 15.83 -3.14 12.91
CA GLU A 17 16.42 -3.30 14.24
C GLU A 17 15.36 -3.29 15.36
N ALA A 18 14.36 -2.40 15.27
CA ALA A 18 13.24 -2.38 16.20
C ALA A 18 12.46 -3.71 16.20
N LEU A 19 12.19 -4.27 15.02
CA LEU A 19 11.54 -5.59 14.90
C LEU A 19 12.43 -6.73 15.39
N ARG A 20 13.76 -6.62 15.22
CA ARG A 20 14.73 -7.57 15.78
C ARG A 20 14.69 -7.57 17.31
N ARG A 21 14.51 -6.41 17.95
CA ARG A 21 14.35 -6.30 19.40
C ARG A 21 12.97 -6.81 19.86
N ALA A 22 11.93 -6.44 19.13
CA ALA A 22 10.56 -6.85 19.45
C ALA A 22 10.37 -8.37 19.41
N LYS A 23 11.04 -9.07 18.47
CA LYS A 23 10.89 -10.53 18.35
C LYS A 23 11.33 -11.31 19.61
N PHE A 24 12.21 -10.75 20.45
CA PHE A 24 12.63 -11.40 21.70
C PHE A 24 11.51 -11.49 22.75
N LYS A 25 10.42 -10.75 22.57
CA LYS A 25 9.23 -10.81 23.43
C LYS A 25 8.21 -11.85 22.97
N PHE A 26 8.43 -12.46 21.81
CA PHE A 26 7.56 -13.51 21.28
C PHE A 26 8.27 -14.86 21.37
N PRO A 27 7.55 -15.94 21.75
CA PRO A 27 8.13 -17.27 21.74
C PRO A 27 8.47 -17.71 20.30
N GLY A 28 9.53 -18.51 20.16
CA GLY A 28 9.95 -19.09 18.88
C GLY A 28 10.76 -18.15 17.97
N ARG A 29 11.11 -18.65 16.78
CA ARG A 29 11.93 -17.92 15.81
C ARG A 29 11.06 -17.16 14.81
N GLN A 30 11.08 -15.83 14.89
CA GLN A 30 10.39 -14.98 13.93
C GLN A 30 11.30 -14.50 12.80
N LYS A 31 10.75 -14.47 11.57
CA LYS A 31 11.43 -13.98 10.36
C LYS A 31 11.04 -12.54 10.07
N ILE A 32 12.02 -11.67 9.88
CA ILE A 32 11.83 -10.27 9.51
C ILE A 32 12.05 -10.17 8.00
N ILE A 33 11.08 -9.58 7.29
CA ILE A 33 11.09 -9.47 5.83
C ILE A 33 10.72 -8.05 5.44
N VAL A 34 11.45 -7.46 4.50
CA VAL A 34 11.06 -6.21 3.84
C VAL A 34 10.07 -6.53 2.73
N SER A 35 8.85 -6.00 2.85
CA SER A 35 7.81 -6.19 1.84
C SER A 35 8.13 -5.42 0.55
N ARG A 36 7.76 -6.01 -0.60
CA ARG A 36 7.78 -5.34 -1.91
C ARG A 36 6.54 -4.45 -2.15
N LYS A 37 5.55 -4.54 -1.26
CA LYS A 37 4.30 -3.78 -1.34
C LYS A 37 4.48 -2.32 -0.93
N TRP A 38 3.60 -1.45 -1.44
CA TRP A 38 3.55 -0.05 -1.04
C TRP A 38 2.83 0.09 0.31
N GLY A 39 3.59 -0.04 1.40
CA GLY A 39 3.06 0.07 2.76
C GLY A 39 2.02 -1.02 3.05
N PHE A 40 0.85 -0.61 3.56
CA PHE A 40 -0.26 -1.51 3.91
C PHE A 40 -1.24 -1.73 2.75
N THR A 41 -0.86 -1.36 1.53
CA THR A 41 -1.67 -1.63 0.34
C THR A 41 -1.37 -3.01 -0.25
N LYS A 42 -2.24 -3.44 -1.16
CA LYS A 42 -2.09 -4.69 -1.92
C LYS A 42 -1.13 -4.58 -3.11
N PHE A 43 -0.76 -3.36 -3.52
CA PHE A 43 0.05 -3.10 -4.72
C PHE A 43 1.55 -3.18 -4.40
N ASN A 44 2.35 -3.63 -5.38
CA ASN A 44 3.81 -3.52 -5.30
C ASN A 44 4.25 -2.06 -5.44
N ARG A 45 5.44 -1.73 -4.95
CA ARG A 45 5.97 -0.36 -5.05
C ARG A 45 6.04 0.15 -6.49
N ALA A 46 6.54 -0.68 -7.41
CA ALA A 46 6.67 -0.31 -8.82
C ALA A 46 5.29 -0.07 -9.47
N ASP A 47 4.32 -0.95 -9.22
CA ASP A 47 2.99 -0.86 -9.80
C ASP A 47 2.22 0.33 -9.21
N PHE A 48 2.37 0.58 -7.92
CA PHE A 48 1.71 1.70 -7.25
C PHE A 48 2.12 3.05 -7.86
N THR A 49 3.42 3.24 -8.15
CA THR A 49 3.91 4.47 -8.79
C THR A 49 3.30 4.67 -10.18
N LYS A 50 3.21 3.60 -10.99
CA LYS A 50 2.56 3.64 -12.31
C LYS A 50 1.07 3.96 -12.20
N LEU A 51 0.35 3.22 -11.36
CA LEU A 51 -1.08 3.40 -11.15
C LEU A 51 -1.43 4.78 -10.58
N ARG A 52 -0.54 5.37 -9.78
CA ARG A 52 -0.67 6.74 -9.28
C ARG A 52 -0.48 7.77 -10.39
N ALA A 53 0.50 7.56 -11.29
CA ALA A 53 0.70 8.42 -12.46
C ALA A 53 -0.48 8.35 -13.43
N GLU A 54 -1.06 7.16 -13.62
CA GLU A 54 -2.26 6.92 -14.44
C GLU A 54 -3.58 7.37 -13.76
N LYS A 55 -3.52 7.93 -12.54
CA LYS A 55 -4.69 8.33 -11.73
C LYS A 55 -5.71 7.19 -11.50
N ARG A 56 -5.26 5.93 -11.50
CA ARG A 56 -6.10 4.74 -11.26
C ARG A 56 -6.22 4.35 -9.79
N VAL A 57 -5.47 5.01 -8.91
CA VAL A 57 -5.47 4.74 -7.47
C VAL A 57 -5.85 6.00 -6.71
N VAL A 58 -6.83 5.86 -5.82
CA VAL A 58 -7.36 6.92 -4.97
C VAL A 58 -6.90 6.68 -3.53
N PRO A 59 -6.38 7.72 -2.84
CA PRO A 59 -6.05 7.61 -1.43
C PRO A 59 -7.31 7.40 -0.59
N ASP A 60 -7.28 6.44 0.33
CA ASP A 60 -8.38 6.10 1.24
C ASP A 60 -7.84 6.04 2.67
N GLY A 61 -7.39 7.21 3.15
CA GLY A 61 -6.67 7.36 4.41
C GLY A 61 -5.36 6.59 4.44
N VAL A 62 -5.30 5.54 5.25
CA VAL A 62 -4.10 4.67 5.38
C VAL A 62 -3.96 3.73 4.18
N ASN A 63 -5.08 3.39 3.53
CA ASN A 63 -5.18 2.46 2.42
C ASN A 63 -5.32 3.19 1.08
N ALA A 64 -5.47 2.40 0.01
CA ALA A 64 -5.68 2.92 -1.33
C ALA A 64 -6.74 2.09 -2.07
N LYS A 65 -7.69 2.78 -2.70
CA LYS A 65 -8.73 2.19 -3.54
C LYS A 65 -8.27 2.17 -4.99
N PHE A 66 -8.46 1.05 -5.67
CA PHE A 66 -8.18 0.93 -7.09
C PHE A 66 -9.45 1.17 -7.89
N LEU A 67 -9.37 2.07 -8.87
CA LEU A 67 -10.45 2.38 -9.78
C LEU A 67 -10.47 1.33 -10.88
N SER A 68 -11.39 0.37 -10.76
CA SER A 68 -11.65 -0.61 -11.79
C SER A 68 -12.46 0.02 -12.94
N CYS A 69 -12.48 -0.66 -14.09
CA CYS A 69 -13.36 -0.30 -15.21
C CYS A 69 -14.79 -0.80 -15.00
N HIS A 70 -15.13 -1.31 -13.82
CA HIS A 70 -16.45 -1.86 -13.49
C HIS A 70 -17.24 -0.84 -12.66
N GLY A 71 -18.56 -0.77 -12.89
CA GLY A 71 -19.46 0.15 -12.21
C GLY A 71 -20.38 0.91 -13.18
N PRO A 72 -21.35 1.67 -12.66
CA PRO A 72 -22.36 2.35 -13.47
C PRO A 72 -21.71 3.38 -14.41
N LEU A 73 -21.98 3.24 -15.71
CA LEU A 73 -21.48 4.13 -16.76
C LEU A 73 -22.00 5.56 -16.65
N ALA A 74 -23.20 5.74 -16.08
CA ALA A 74 -23.86 7.03 -15.94
C ALA A 74 -23.03 8.09 -15.19
N LYS A 75 -22.09 7.67 -14.33
CA LYS A 75 -21.24 8.57 -13.53
C LYS A 75 -19.87 8.86 -14.16
N ARG A 76 -19.56 8.32 -15.35
CA ARG A 76 -18.26 8.49 -16.03
C ARG A 76 -18.28 9.71 -16.94
N GLN A 77 -17.18 10.46 -17.00
CA GLN A 77 -17.04 11.55 -17.95
C GLN A 77 -16.67 10.98 -19.33
N PRO A 78 -17.22 11.53 -20.44
CA PRO A 78 -16.88 11.09 -21.78
C PRO A 78 -15.37 11.21 -22.03
N GLY A 79 -14.75 10.16 -22.58
CA GLY A 79 -13.30 10.07 -22.77
C GLY A 79 -12.51 9.57 -21.54
N SER A 80 -13.16 9.34 -20.39
CA SER A 80 -12.52 8.78 -19.19
C SER A 80 -13.21 7.49 -18.76
N ALA A 81 -12.45 6.40 -18.64
CA ALA A 81 -12.97 5.11 -18.18
C ALA A 81 -13.16 5.03 -16.66
N PHE A 82 -12.59 5.98 -15.91
CA PHE A 82 -12.47 5.91 -14.45
C PHE A 82 -13.37 6.96 -13.78
N LEU A 83 -14.03 6.55 -12.69
CA LEU A 83 -14.82 7.48 -11.90
C LEU A 83 -13.89 8.45 -11.14
N PRO A 84 -14.22 9.75 -11.08
CA PRO A 84 -13.48 10.68 -10.23
C PRO A 84 -13.55 10.21 -8.78
N ALA A 85 -12.46 10.38 -8.03
CA ALA A 85 -12.42 10.13 -6.60
C ALA A 85 -13.51 10.96 -5.91
N THR A 86 -14.62 10.33 -5.55
CA THR A 86 -15.63 10.93 -4.66
C THR A 86 -15.01 11.00 -3.27
N TYR A 87 -14.66 12.22 -2.86
CA TYR A 87 -14.37 12.56 -1.45
C TYR A 87 -15.68 12.75 -0.71
#